data_AF-A0A0V8M3T0-F1
#
_entry.id   AF-A0A0V8M3T0-F1
#
_cell.length_a   1.000
_cell.length_b   1.000
_cell.length_c   1.000
_cell.angle_alpha   90.00
_cell.angle_beta   90.00
_cell.angle_gamma   90.00
#
_symmetry.space_group_name_H-M   'P 1'
#
loop_
_entity.id
_entity.type
_entity.pdbx_description
1 polymer ?
#
loop_
_entity_poly.entity_id
_entity_poly.type
_entity_poly.pdbx_seq_one_letter_code
_entity_poly.pdbx_strand_id
1 'polypeptide(L)'
;MKKFPKRTYSNPAQFLSDIGFILKNRRKLKESRLSGFPSPAFRERLMLAVTGVNECRFCTYAHTKMALESGISQPEVKALLDGDFGNCPSGELNAVLYAQHWADTAAKPSTEMQSKLEADYGAEKAGFIHLYLRMIRIGNLSGNTADKFLYYLTFGKMGLNRQP
;
A
#
# COMPACT_ATOMS: atom_id res chain seq x y z
N MET A 1 -8.94 24.87 -13.90
CA MET A 1 -9.14 23.49 -13.42
C MET A 1 -8.30 23.27 -12.17
N LYS A 2 -8.85 22.63 -11.12
CA LYS A 2 -8.11 22.39 -9.87
C LYS A 2 -6.96 21.40 -10.09
N LYS A 3 -5.91 21.47 -9.28
CA LYS A 3 -4.81 20.50 -9.25
C LYS A 3 -5.36 19.11 -8.88
N PHE A 4 -4.86 18.07 -9.54
CA PHE A 4 -5.20 16.70 -9.19
C PHE A 4 -4.79 16.39 -7.72
N PRO A 5 -5.69 15.86 -6.88
CA PRO A 5 -5.50 15.87 -5.42
C PRO A 5 -4.69 14.67 -4.89
N LYS A 6 -4.64 13.55 -5.61
CA LYS A 6 -4.01 12.30 -5.11
C LYS A 6 -2.51 12.23 -5.39
N ARG A 7 -1.79 11.45 -4.57
CA ARG A 7 -0.35 11.19 -4.77
C ARG A 7 -0.11 10.43 -6.09
N THR A 8 0.80 10.93 -6.93
CA THR A 8 1.20 10.34 -8.20
C THR A 8 2.72 10.22 -8.29
N TYR A 9 3.25 9.58 -9.32
CA TYR A 9 4.65 9.78 -9.66
C TYR A 9 4.91 11.25 -10.01
N SER A 10 6.02 11.79 -9.52
CA SER A 10 6.43 13.16 -9.84
C SER A 10 7.15 13.25 -11.19
N ASN A 11 7.81 12.16 -11.61
CA ASN A 11 8.52 12.06 -12.88
C ASN A 11 8.70 10.59 -13.33
N PRO A 12 9.02 10.34 -14.62
CA PRO A 12 9.24 8.98 -15.14
C PRO A 12 10.41 8.23 -14.49
N ALA A 13 11.45 8.94 -14.02
CA ALA A 13 12.60 8.29 -13.40
C ALA A 13 12.22 7.56 -12.10
N GLN A 14 11.30 8.11 -11.30
CA GLN A 14 10.75 7.42 -10.12
C GLN A 14 10.04 6.12 -10.52
N PHE A 15 9.22 6.15 -11.57
CA PHE A 15 8.52 4.96 -12.07
C PHE A 15 9.52 3.89 -12.53
N LEU A 16 10.52 4.26 -13.33
CA LEU A 16 11.56 3.33 -13.79
C LEU A 16 12.38 2.75 -12.63
N SER A 17 12.68 3.56 -11.61
CA SER A 17 13.35 3.09 -10.38
C SER A 17 12.53 2.01 -9.67
N ASP A 18 11.21 2.19 -9.60
CA ASP A 18 10.29 1.24 -8.98
C ASP A 18 10.09 -0.04 -9.80
N ILE A 19 10.12 0.04 -11.14
CA ILE A 19 10.23 -1.16 -12.00
C ILE A 19 11.54 -1.91 -11.73
N GLY A 20 12.66 -1.19 -11.65
CA GLY A 20 13.97 -1.77 -11.30
C GLY A 20 13.95 -2.44 -9.92
N PHE A 21 13.27 -1.84 -8.94
CA PHE A 21 13.08 -2.43 -7.61
C PHE A 21 12.37 -3.79 -7.68
N ILE A 22 11.28 -3.91 -8.44
CA ILE A 22 10.56 -5.19 -8.60
C ILE A 22 11.49 -6.26 -9.19
N LEU A 23 12.18 -5.93 -10.29
CA LEU A 23 13.07 -6.87 -10.97
C LEU A 23 14.21 -7.35 -10.07
N LYS A 24 14.80 -6.44 -9.28
CA LYS A 24 15.88 -6.73 -8.33
C LYS A 24 15.40 -7.60 -7.16
N ASN A 25 14.16 -7.43 -6.71
CA ASN A 25 13.65 -8.10 -5.51
C ASN A 25 12.77 -9.34 -5.80
N ARG A 26 12.70 -9.81 -7.06
CA ARG A 26 11.92 -10.99 -7.44
C ARG A 26 12.25 -12.25 -6.61
N ARG A 27 13.52 -12.45 -6.25
CA ARG A 27 13.98 -13.58 -5.42
C ARG A 27 13.44 -13.44 -4.00
N LYS A 28 13.60 -12.26 -3.39
CA LYS A 28 13.08 -11.96 -2.06
C LYS A 28 11.55 -12.06 -1.96
N LEU A 29 10.83 -11.69 -3.03
CA LEU A 29 9.37 -11.91 -3.13
C LEU A 29 9.04 -13.41 -3.14
N LYS A 30 9.81 -14.23 -3.85
CA LYS A 30 9.65 -15.68 -3.86
C LYS A 30 9.95 -16.28 -2.47
N GLU A 31 11.04 -15.85 -1.83
CA GLU A 31 11.41 -16.26 -0.47
C GLU A 31 10.29 -15.96 0.53
N SER A 32 9.76 -14.73 0.54
CA SER A 32 8.61 -14.35 1.38
C SER A 32 7.39 -15.23 1.14
N ARG A 33 7.07 -15.55 -0.13
CA ARG A 33 5.93 -16.43 -0.44
C ARG A 33 6.16 -17.85 0.06
N LEU A 34 7.38 -18.37 -0.07
CA LEU A 34 7.75 -19.70 0.39
C LEU A 34 7.79 -19.81 1.91
N SER A 35 8.19 -18.74 2.60
CA SER A 35 8.16 -18.70 4.07
C SER A 35 6.74 -18.57 4.64
N GLY A 36 5.76 -18.22 3.81
CA GLY A 36 4.38 -17.98 4.22
C GLY A 36 4.18 -16.67 4.99
N PHE A 37 5.19 -15.79 5.04
CA PHE A 37 5.13 -14.51 5.76
C PHE A 37 5.25 -13.30 4.83
N PRO A 38 4.38 -12.27 4.97
CA PRO A 38 3.15 -12.27 5.76
C PRO A 38 2.12 -13.30 5.25
N SER A 39 1.21 -13.73 6.12
CA SER A 39 0.04 -14.51 5.71
C SER A 39 -0.80 -13.71 4.70
N PRO A 40 -1.66 -14.35 3.88
CA PRO A 40 -2.50 -13.61 2.94
C PRO A 40 -3.30 -12.49 3.59
N ALA A 41 -4.00 -12.76 4.70
CA ALA A 41 -4.77 -11.75 5.43
C ALA A 41 -3.87 -10.62 5.96
N PHE A 42 -2.75 -10.94 6.62
CA PHE A 42 -1.83 -9.92 7.12
C PHE A 42 -1.30 -9.03 5.99
N ARG A 43 -0.91 -9.64 4.87
CA ARG A 43 -0.47 -8.91 3.68
C ARG A 43 -1.56 -7.95 3.22
N GLU A 44 -2.80 -8.38 3.09
CA GLU A 44 -3.89 -7.50 2.62
C GLU A 44 -4.20 -6.37 3.62
N ARG A 45 -4.03 -6.57 4.94
CA ARG A 45 -4.10 -5.46 5.92
C ARG A 45 -3.05 -4.39 5.66
N LEU A 46 -1.80 -4.80 5.37
CA LEU A 46 -0.72 -3.88 4.99
C LEU A 46 -1.06 -3.15 3.68
N MET A 47 -1.58 -3.88 2.67
CA MET A 47 -1.96 -3.31 1.38
C MET A 47 -3.08 -2.27 1.53
N LEU A 48 -4.11 -2.57 2.32
CA LEU A 48 -5.27 -1.71 2.53
C LEU A 48 -4.90 -0.45 3.33
N ALA A 49 -4.06 -0.57 4.37
CA ALA A 49 -3.59 0.59 5.13
C ALA A 49 -2.86 1.62 4.25
N VAL A 50 -1.95 1.17 3.38
CA VAL A 50 -1.24 2.06 2.44
C VAL A 50 -2.20 2.59 1.35
N THR A 51 -3.15 1.76 0.91
CA THR A 51 -4.12 2.15 -0.12
C THR A 51 -5.11 3.20 0.39
N GLY A 52 -5.54 3.12 1.66
CA GLY A 52 -6.37 4.14 2.31
C GLY A 52 -5.69 5.51 2.27
N VAL A 53 -4.41 5.56 2.66
CA VAL A 53 -3.60 6.79 2.61
C VAL A 53 -3.43 7.33 1.19
N ASN A 54 -3.29 6.48 0.17
CA ASN A 54 -3.05 6.90 -1.22
C ASN A 54 -4.32 7.07 -2.07
N GLU A 55 -5.49 6.64 -1.56
CA GLU A 55 -6.81 6.77 -2.19
C GLU A 55 -6.89 6.24 -3.65
N CYS A 56 -6.15 5.17 -3.96
CA CYS A 56 -6.10 4.60 -5.30
C CYS A 56 -7.28 3.64 -5.55
N ARG A 57 -8.27 4.06 -6.35
CA ARG A 57 -9.50 3.28 -6.61
C ARG A 57 -9.26 1.87 -7.19
N PHE A 58 -8.25 1.72 -8.03
CA PHE A 58 -7.91 0.43 -8.63
C PHE A 58 -7.39 -0.54 -7.57
N CYS A 59 -6.51 -0.05 -6.69
CA CYS A 59 -5.96 -0.82 -5.60
C CYS A 59 -7.01 -1.07 -4.52
N THR A 60 -7.88 -0.11 -4.22
CA THR A 60 -9.01 -0.29 -3.31
C THR A 60 -9.88 -1.45 -3.79
N TYR A 61 -10.26 -1.46 -5.06
CA TYR A 61 -11.05 -2.56 -5.63
C TYR A 61 -10.33 -3.91 -5.55
N ALA A 62 -9.08 -3.97 -6.04
CA ALA A 62 -8.33 -5.22 -6.09
C ALA A 62 -8.05 -5.80 -4.70
N HIS A 63 -7.58 -4.98 -3.76
CA HIS A 63 -7.21 -5.43 -2.42
C HIS A 63 -8.40 -5.63 -1.49
N THR A 64 -9.54 -4.96 -1.72
CA THR A 64 -10.80 -5.31 -1.05
C THR A 64 -11.19 -6.75 -1.39
N LYS A 65 -11.16 -7.10 -2.68
CA LYS A 65 -11.48 -8.47 -3.12
C LYS A 65 -10.53 -9.50 -2.50
N MET A 66 -9.22 -9.26 -2.60
CA MET A 66 -8.21 -10.17 -2.04
C MET A 66 -8.29 -10.29 -0.51
N ALA A 67 -8.62 -9.20 0.19
CA ALA A 67 -8.81 -9.20 1.64
C ALA A 67 -9.99 -10.11 2.03
N LEU A 68 -11.13 -9.96 1.35
CA LEU A 68 -12.32 -10.80 1.59
C LEU A 68 -12.03 -12.28 1.31
N GLU A 69 -11.33 -12.58 0.21
CA GLU A 69 -10.91 -13.94 -0.14
C GLU A 69 -9.94 -14.55 0.90
N SER A 70 -9.18 -13.70 1.61
CA SER A 70 -8.29 -14.11 2.70
C SER A 70 -8.97 -14.22 4.07
N GLY A 71 -10.27 -13.93 4.16
CA GLY A 71 -11.07 -14.04 5.38
C GLY A 71 -11.19 -12.75 6.20
N ILE A 72 -10.75 -11.59 5.69
CA ILE A 72 -10.97 -10.30 6.34
C ILE A 72 -12.43 -9.89 6.12
N SER A 73 -13.12 -9.50 7.19
CA SER A 73 -14.53 -9.11 7.10
C SER A 73 -14.71 -7.78 6.33
N GLN A 74 -15.85 -7.60 5.67
CA GLN A 74 -16.14 -6.33 4.98
C GLN A 74 -16.10 -5.10 5.90
N PRO A 75 -16.62 -5.14 7.15
CA PRO A 75 -16.46 -4.03 8.10
C PRO A 75 -15.01 -3.71 8.42
N GLU A 76 -14.16 -4.73 8.59
CA GLU A 76 -12.73 -4.56 8.82
C GLU A 76 -12.04 -3.96 7.59
N VAL A 77 -12.34 -4.41 6.37
CA VAL A 77 -11.80 -3.79 5.14
C VAL A 77 -12.12 -2.30 5.06
N LYS A 78 -13.36 -1.91 5.39
CA LYS A 78 -13.76 -0.51 5.42
C LYS A 78 -12.95 0.26 6.48
N ALA A 79 -12.84 -0.27 7.70
CA ALA A 79 -12.07 0.34 8.78
C ALA A 79 -10.59 0.55 8.39
N LEU A 80 -9.95 -0.47 7.79
CA LEU A 80 -8.56 -0.41 7.33
C LEU A 80 -8.34 0.71 6.29
N LEU A 81 -9.28 0.88 5.35
CA LEU A 81 -9.22 1.96 4.35
C LEU A 81 -9.44 3.34 4.96
N ASP A 82 -10.25 3.44 6.01
CA ASP A 82 -10.52 4.67 6.76
C ASP A 82 -9.42 4.99 7.80
N GLY A 83 -8.41 4.12 7.93
CA GLY A 83 -7.32 4.28 8.89
C GLY A 83 -7.64 3.86 10.33
N ASP A 84 -8.73 3.10 10.52
CA ASP A 84 -9.09 2.47 11.78
C ASP A 84 -8.58 1.02 11.83
N PHE A 85 -7.72 0.73 12.79
CA PHE A 85 -7.07 -0.57 12.98
C PHE A 85 -7.54 -1.30 14.24
N GLY A 86 -8.66 -0.88 14.86
CA GLY A 86 -9.15 -1.45 16.12
C GLY A 86 -9.44 -2.95 16.08
N ASN A 87 -9.74 -3.51 14.90
CA ASN A 87 -9.99 -4.94 14.70
C ASN A 87 -8.76 -5.72 14.21
N CYS A 88 -7.60 -5.06 14.06
CA CYS A 88 -6.38 -5.71 13.62
C CYS A 88 -5.86 -6.68 14.69
N PRO A 89 -5.45 -7.91 14.35
CA PRO A 89 -4.81 -8.82 15.30
C PRO A 89 -3.61 -8.15 15.99
N SER A 90 -3.46 -8.37 17.29
CA SER A 90 -2.42 -7.69 18.11
C SER A 90 -0.99 -7.93 17.58
N GLY A 91 -0.71 -9.11 17.04
CA GLY A 91 0.59 -9.44 16.42
C GLY A 91 0.85 -8.78 15.06
N GLU A 92 -0.15 -8.12 14.47
CA GLU A 92 -0.08 -7.45 13.16
C GLU A 92 -0.19 -5.92 13.28
N LEU A 93 -0.81 -5.44 14.36
CA LEU A 93 -1.16 -4.03 14.57
C LEU A 93 0.04 -3.09 14.40
N ASN A 94 1.19 -3.41 14.99
CA ASN A 94 2.37 -2.54 14.89
C ASN A 94 2.87 -2.40 13.45
N ALA A 95 2.86 -3.47 12.65
CA ALA A 95 3.22 -3.40 11.24
C ALA A 95 2.19 -2.64 10.40
N VAL A 96 0.91 -2.73 10.73
CA VAL A 96 -0.17 -2.03 10.02
C VAL A 96 -0.13 -0.53 10.32
N LEU A 97 0.07 -0.13 11.59
CA LEU A 97 0.31 1.27 11.97
C LEU A 97 1.58 1.82 11.32
N TYR A 98 2.64 1.00 11.29
CA TYR A 98 3.86 1.33 10.56
C TYR A 98 3.60 1.54 9.07
N ALA A 99 2.78 0.70 8.44
CA ALA A 99 2.42 0.80 7.03
C ALA A 99 1.69 2.12 6.72
N GLN A 100 0.74 2.53 7.57
CA GLN A 100 0.06 3.82 7.47
C GLN A 100 1.07 4.97 7.55
N HIS A 101 1.89 5.00 8.61
CA HIS A 101 2.93 6.04 8.79
C HIS A 101 3.92 6.11 7.63
N TRP A 102 4.38 4.94 7.16
CA TRP A 102 5.27 4.82 6.01
C TRP A 102 4.64 5.44 4.76
N ALA A 103 3.34 5.23 4.53
CA ALA A 103 2.62 5.84 3.41
C ALA A 103 2.45 7.36 3.59
N ASP A 104 2.08 7.83 4.78
CA ASP A 104 1.84 9.25 5.08
C ASP A 104 3.08 10.10 4.87
N THR A 105 4.22 9.57 5.31
CA THR A 105 5.56 10.16 5.16
C THR A 105 6.17 10.00 3.76
N ALA A 106 5.40 9.54 2.77
CA ALA A 106 5.87 9.30 1.41
C ALA A 106 7.09 8.36 1.35
N ALA A 107 7.01 7.24 2.08
CA ALA A 107 8.05 6.23 2.24
C ALA A 107 9.30 6.69 3.01
N LYS A 108 9.14 7.65 3.92
CA LYS A 108 10.22 8.16 4.80
C LYS A 108 9.81 8.09 6.29
N PRO A 109 9.55 6.88 6.81
CA PRO A 109 9.15 6.71 8.21
C PRO A 109 10.28 7.17 9.15
N SER A 110 9.94 7.46 10.41
CA SER A 110 10.95 7.80 11.42
C SER A 110 11.84 6.59 11.73
N THR A 111 13.07 6.85 12.14
CA THR A 111 14.01 5.80 12.56
C THR A 111 13.45 4.98 13.73
N GLU A 112 12.77 5.64 14.67
CA GLU A 112 12.12 4.99 15.80
C GLU A 112 11.08 3.93 15.35
N MET A 113 10.21 4.30 14.42
CA MET A 113 9.19 3.39 13.89
C MET A 113 9.82 2.23 13.09
N GLN A 114 10.93 2.48 12.39
CA GLN A 114 11.70 1.43 11.72
C GLN A 114 12.32 0.46 12.72
N SER A 115 13.00 0.97 13.76
CA SER A 115 13.61 0.15 14.80
C SER A 115 12.58 -0.66 15.58
N LYS A 116 11.40 -0.09 15.85
CA LYS A 116 10.30 -0.82 16.49
C LYS A 116 9.81 -1.98 15.63
N LEU A 117 9.62 -1.76 14.33
CA LEU A 117 9.23 -2.84 13.41
C LEU A 117 10.26 -3.97 13.38
N GLU A 118 11.55 -3.63 13.31
CA GLU A 118 12.62 -4.64 13.34
C GLU A 118 12.70 -5.38 14.68
N ALA A 119 12.44 -4.71 15.80
CA ALA A 119 12.39 -5.34 17.12
C ALA A 119 11.22 -6.32 17.24
N ASP A 120 10.05 -5.97 16.71
CA ASP A 120 8.83 -6.79 16.82
C ASP A 120 8.85 -8.02 15.89
N TYR A 121 9.42 -7.89 14.69
CA TYR A 121 9.35 -8.93 13.66
C TYR A 121 10.69 -9.60 13.33
N GLY A 122 11.81 -9.00 13.74
CA GLY A 122 13.14 -9.35 13.26
C GLY A 122 13.43 -8.81 11.85
N ALA A 123 14.71 -8.64 11.53
CA ALA A 123 15.18 -7.99 10.31
C ALA A 123 14.66 -8.64 9.01
N GLU A 124 14.55 -9.97 8.98
CA GLU A 124 14.07 -10.69 7.80
C GLU A 124 12.60 -10.36 7.49
N LYS A 125 11.71 -10.58 8.47
CA LYS A 125 10.27 -10.35 8.33
C LYS A 125 9.95 -8.87 8.13
N ALA A 126 10.64 -7.97 8.84
CA ALA A 126 10.56 -6.53 8.59
C ALA A 126 10.93 -6.21 7.14
N GLY A 127 11.97 -6.86 6.61
CA GLY A 127 12.35 -6.76 5.20
C GLY A 127 11.27 -7.25 4.22
N PHE A 128 10.48 -8.27 4.56
CA PHE A 128 9.33 -8.71 3.75
C PHE A 128 8.16 -7.73 3.84
N ILE A 129 7.87 -7.19 5.02
CA ILE A 129 6.85 -6.13 5.20
C ILE A 129 7.19 -4.95 4.30
N HIS A 130 8.41 -4.42 4.40
CA HIS A 130 8.91 -3.33 3.57
C HIS A 130 8.79 -3.60 2.06
N LEU A 131 9.05 -4.84 1.65
CA LEU A 131 8.92 -5.27 0.27
C LEU A 131 7.47 -5.12 -0.21
N TYR A 132 6.48 -5.57 0.57
CA TYR A 132 5.07 -5.41 0.22
C TYR A 132 4.59 -3.97 0.27
N LEU A 133 5.02 -3.16 1.26
CA LEU A 133 4.70 -1.73 1.31
C LEU A 133 5.17 -1.00 0.04
N ARG A 134 6.36 -1.35 -0.44
CA ARG A 134 6.86 -0.81 -1.71
C ARG A 134 6.06 -1.30 -2.90
N MET A 135 5.70 -2.59 -2.95
CA MET A 135 4.84 -3.13 -4.02
C MET A 135 3.50 -2.38 -4.13
N ILE A 136 2.80 -2.16 -3.02
CA ILE A 136 1.51 -1.46 -3.07
C ILE A 136 1.66 0.02 -3.41
N ARG A 137 2.72 0.69 -2.94
CA ARG A 137 3.01 2.07 -3.36
C ARG A 137 3.18 2.16 -4.87
N ILE A 138 3.87 1.21 -5.49
CA ILE A 138 4.03 1.17 -6.96
C ILE A 138 2.67 1.08 -7.64
N GLY A 139 1.80 0.17 -7.18
CA GLY A 139 0.43 0.05 -7.69
C GLY A 139 -0.39 1.33 -7.50
N ASN A 140 -0.37 1.90 -6.29
CA ASN A 140 -1.10 3.12 -5.95
C ASN A 140 -0.68 4.31 -6.82
N LEU A 141 0.64 4.58 -6.89
CA LEU A 141 1.15 5.71 -7.68
C LEU A 141 0.92 5.50 -9.18
N SER A 142 1.02 4.28 -9.69
CA SER A 142 0.75 3.99 -11.10
C SER A 142 -0.71 4.26 -11.44
N GLY A 143 -1.64 3.73 -10.63
CA GLY A 143 -3.09 3.93 -10.82
C GLY A 143 -3.47 5.41 -10.73
N ASN A 144 -2.99 6.11 -9.69
CA ASN A 144 -3.25 7.54 -9.53
C ASN A 144 -2.60 8.39 -10.64
N THR A 145 -1.45 7.98 -11.19
CA THR A 145 -0.82 8.69 -12.33
C THR A 145 -1.64 8.53 -13.61
N ALA A 146 -2.22 7.34 -13.85
CA ALA A 146 -3.14 7.12 -14.95
C ALA A 146 -4.43 7.95 -14.79
N ASP A 147 -5.00 7.98 -13.59
CA ASP A 147 -6.16 8.80 -13.26
C ASP A 147 -5.87 10.31 -13.43
N LYS A 148 -4.68 10.77 -13.01
CA LYS A 148 -4.22 12.14 -13.26
C LYS A 148 -4.18 12.46 -14.75
N PHE A 149 -3.63 11.57 -15.57
CA PHE A 149 -3.59 11.76 -17.03
C PHE A 149 -5.00 11.90 -17.61
N LEU A 150 -5.93 11.02 -17.23
CA LEU A 150 -7.34 11.10 -17.64
C LEU A 150 -8.01 12.40 -17.18
N TYR A 151 -7.76 12.83 -15.94
CA TYR A 151 -8.30 14.07 -15.39
C TYR A 151 -7.89 15.28 -16.21
N TYR A 152 -6.61 15.40 -16.56
CA TYR A 152 -6.14 16.52 -17.38
C TYR A 152 -6.62 16.43 -18.84
N LEU A 153 -6.61 15.24 -19.44
CA LEU A 153 -7.05 15.02 -20.82
C LEU A 153 -8.54 15.33 -21.02
N THR A 154 -9.36 15.06 -20.01
CA THR A 154 -10.83 15.20 -20.07
C THR A 154 -11.34 16.49 -19.43
N PHE A 155 -10.44 17.43 -19.11
CA PHE A 155 -10.77 18.69 -18.43
C PHE A 155 -11.56 18.48 -17.12
N GLY A 156 -11.20 17.45 -16.37
CA GLY A 156 -11.76 17.14 -15.06
C GLY A 156 -13.02 16.27 -15.06
N LYS A 157 -13.48 15.79 -16.23
CA LYS A 157 -14.66 14.91 -16.33
C LYS A 157 -14.40 13.48 -15.86
N MET A 158 -13.15 13.01 -15.92
CA MET A 158 -12.74 11.65 -15.54
C MET A 158 -11.53 11.68 -14.60
N GLY A 159 -11.12 10.52 -14.08
CA GLY A 159 -9.89 10.37 -13.29
C GLY A 159 -10.03 10.67 -11.79
N LEU A 160 -11.15 11.22 -11.34
CA LEU A 160 -11.54 11.19 -9.94
C LEU A 160 -12.52 10.03 -9.71
N ASN A 161 -12.59 9.53 -8.47
CA ASN A 161 -13.63 8.58 -8.11
C ASN A 161 -14.97 9.21 -8.50
N ARG A 162 -15.86 8.46 -9.15
CA ARG A 162 -17.26 8.88 -9.19
C ARG A 162 -17.66 9.03 -7.73
N GLN A 163 -17.98 10.25 -7.29
CA GLN A 163 -18.77 10.35 -6.08
C GLN A 163 -20.03 9.51 -6.34
N PRO A 164 -20.46 8.66 -5.39
CA PRO A 164 -21.79 8.10 -5.48
C PRO A 164 -22.82 9.21 -5.71
#